data_AF-A0A6P2B3G0-F1
#
_entry.id   AF-A0A6P2B3G0-F1
#
_cell.length_a   1.000
_cell.length_b   1.000
_cell.length_c   1.000
_cell.angle_alpha   90.00
_cell.angle_beta   90.00
_cell.angle_gamma   90.00
#
_symmetry.space_group_name_H-M   'P 1'
#
loop_
_entity.id
_entity.type
_entity.pdbx_description
1 polymer ?
#
loop_
_entity_poly.entity_id
_entity_poly.type
_entity_poly.pdbx_seq_one_letter_code
_entity_poly.pdbx_strand_id
1 'polypeptide(L)'
;MILFTALDDGADEPALYAMRGDGTGLQRLEADIREVAFDPSGREIAFVRDVESEDGDSYPQIFVAPFDDIGAARQVTDLPASRNGQPSWSPEARELAFVSNHDGIEDIWTVNLDTGVTYNVTQGETPSRQPAWRPLLGSREVVYTAETSIGFELFVLDIRDEGVEVESRRLTVRPNNYAPSWNANGQRITFLSDRGSGDNADVYIMDADGGDQRLVTRDDGDAEDRSPHFSPDGRYIAFISNRLGERFDVYLISPDGSVLNRLTERDADAIQLVYQPVLFYRLSN
;
A
#
# COMPACT_ATOMS: atom_id res chain seq x y z
N MET A 1 -12.03 7.04 7.16
CA MET A 1 -12.14 5.68 7.75
C MET A 1 -10.82 4.97 7.55
N ILE A 2 -10.50 3.95 8.36
CA ILE A 2 -9.37 3.04 8.14
C ILE A 2 -9.95 1.72 7.65
N LEU A 3 -9.42 1.19 6.55
CA LEU A 3 -9.56 -0.21 6.18
C LEU A 3 -8.28 -0.93 6.49
N PHE A 4 -8.39 -2.20 6.89
CA PHE A 4 -7.24 -3.06 7.05
C PHE A 4 -7.62 -4.51 6.80
N THR A 5 -6.66 -5.29 6.32
CA THR A 5 -6.78 -6.74 6.24
C THR A 5 -6.16 -7.37 7.48
N ALA A 6 -6.77 -8.44 7.97
CA ALA A 6 -6.26 -9.16 9.12
C ALA A 6 -6.54 -10.65 9.02
N LEU A 7 -5.59 -11.46 9.52
CA LEU A 7 -5.76 -12.90 9.66
C LEU A 7 -6.32 -13.20 11.05
N ASP A 8 -7.54 -13.70 11.11
CA ASP A 8 -8.18 -14.13 12.36
C ASP A 8 -7.57 -15.45 12.87
N ASP A 9 -7.51 -15.63 14.19
CA ASP A 9 -7.00 -16.88 14.78
C ASP A 9 -7.72 -18.13 14.21
N GLY A 10 -6.95 -19.00 13.56
CA GLY A 10 -7.43 -20.25 12.96
C GLY A 10 -8.11 -20.11 11.60
N ALA A 11 -8.10 -18.92 10.99
CA ALA A 11 -8.50 -18.71 9.60
C ALA A 11 -7.34 -19.03 8.64
N ASP A 12 -7.66 -19.55 7.45
CA ASP A 12 -6.68 -19.80 6.39
C ASP A 12 -6.41 -18.53 5.56
N GLU A 13 -7.42 -17.66 5.40
CA GLU A 13 -7.34 -16.45 4.59
C GLU A 13 -7.73 -15.19 5.37
N PRO A 14 -7.10 -14.05 5.06
CA PRO A 14 -7.40 -12.78 5.72
C PRO A 14 -8.77 -12.24 5.32
N ALA A 15 -9.33 -11.42 6.20
CA ALA A 15 -10.58 -10.72 5.99
C ALA A 15 -10.39 -9.20 6.02
N LEU A 16 -11.30 -8.49 5.37
CA LEU A 16 -11.33 -7.02 5.34
C LEU A 16 -12.12 -6.48 6.54
N TYR A 17 -11.53 -5.51 7.21
CA TYR A 17 -12.10 -4.81 8.36
C TYR A 17 -12.15 -3.31 8.12
N ALA A 18 -13.11 -2.65 8.75
CA ALA A 18 -13.25 -1.20 8.75
C ALA A 18 -13.42 -0.64 10.16
N MET A 19 -12.81 0.51 10.43
CA MET A 19 -13.04 1.26 11.65
C MET A 19 -12.91 2.77 11.40
N ARG A 20 -13.47 3.58 12.29
CA ARG A 20 -13.25 5.03 12.26
C ARG A 20 -11.79 5.36 12.57
N GLY A 21 -11.36 6.57 12.19
CA GLY A 21 -9.99 7.02 12.42
C GLY A 21 -9.60 7.17 13.89
N ASP A 22 -10.54 7.03 14.82
CA ASP A 22 -10.33 7.00 16.27
C ASP A 22 -10.38 5.57 16.85
N GLY A 23 -10.44 4.54 16.00
CA GLY A 23 -10.55 3.13 16.40
C GLY A 23 -11.97 2.66 16.70
N THR A 24 -12.96 3.54 16.74
CA THR A 24 -14.35 3.16 17.09
C THR A 24 -15.10 2.54 15.91
N GLY A 25 -16.12 1.73 16.21
CA GLY A 25 -17.00 1.14 15.20
C GLY A 25 -16.31 0.10 14.31
N LEU A 26 -15.36 -0.65 14.88
CA LEU A 26 -14.72 -1.77 14.19
C LEU A 26 -15.76 -2.79 13.72
N GLN A 27 -15.68 -3.16 12.45
CA GLN A 27 -16.54 -4.17 11.83
C GLN A 27 -15.75 -5.00 10.81
N ARG A 28 -16.07 -6.29 10.72
CA ARG A 28 -15.66 -7.17 9.62
C ARG A 28 -16.57 -6.91 8.43
N LEU A 29 -16.00 -6.69 7.25
CA LEU A 29 -16.76 -6.39 6.04
C LEU A 29 -16.91 -7.63 5.15
N GLU A 30 -15.80 -8.29 4.84
CA GLU A 30 -15.76 -9.32 3.81
C GLU A 30 -14.65 -10.33 4.09
N ALA A 31 -14.87 -11.59 3.73
CA ALA A 31 -13.87 -12.65 3.83
C ALA A 31 -12.96 -12.67 2.58
N ASP A 32 -11.81 -13.34 2.68
CA ASP A 32 -10.94 -13.63 1.54
C ASP A 32 -10.58 -12.34 0.78
N ILE A 33 -9.92 -11.43 1.49
CA ILE A 33 -9.35 -10.20 0.93
C ILE A 33 -7.96 -10.03 1.53
N ARG A 34 -6.94 -10.17 0.68
CA ARG A 34 -5.52 -10.15 1.10
C ARG A 34 -4.96 -8.73 1.18
N GLU A 35 -5.24 -7.96 0.15
CA GLU A 35 -4.73 -6.62 -0.03
C GLU A 35 -5.84 -5.71 -0.58
N VAL A 36 -5.78 -4.41 -0.26
CA VAL A 36 -6.82 -3.45 -0.60
C VAL A 36 -6.25 -2.05 -0.87
N ALA A 37 -6.88 -1.32 -1.79
CA ALA A 37 -6.63 0.11 -2.03
C ALA A 37 -7.92 0.84 -2.40
N PHE A 38 -8.10 2.05 -1.89
CA PHE A 38 -9.22 2.90 -2.27
C PHE A 38 -8.94 3.65 -3.56
N ASP A 39 -10.00 3.83 -4.36
CA ASP A 39 -9.98 4.84 -5.41
C ASP A 39 -9.87 6.26 -4.81
N PRO A 40 -9.45 7.26 -5.60
CA PRO A 40 -9.30 8.64 -5.12
C PRO A 40 -10.58 9.27 -4.55
N SER A 41 -11.77 8.80 -4.97
CA SER A 41 -13.04 9.28 -4.42
C SER A 41 -13.43 8.61 -3.09
N GLY A 42 -12.80 7.49 -2.75
CA GLY A 42 -13.10 6.67 -1.57
C GLY A 42 -14.42 5.91 -1.66
N ARG A 43 -14.94 5.67 -2.87
CA ARG A 43 -16.21 4.99 -3.15
C ARG A 43 -16.02 3.60 -3.75
N GLU A 44 -14.88 3.34 -4.35
CA GLU A 44 -14.52 2.03 -4.88
C GLU A 44 -13.25 1.53 -4.19
N ILE A 45 -13.10 0.22 -4.18
CA ILE A 45 -11.88 -0.44 -3.73
C ILE A 45 -11.37 -1.35 -4.83
N ALA A 46 -10.05 -1.38 -4.98
CA ALA A 46 -9.35 -2.47 -5.62
C ALA A 46 -8.88 -3.43 -4.53
N PHE A 47 -8.95 -4.73 -4.76
CA PHE A 47 -8.53 -5.73 -3.79
C PHE A 47 -8.08 -7.02 -4.46
N VAL A 48 -7.32 -7.84 -3.72
CA VAL A 48 -6.75 -9.10 -4.22
C VAL A 48 -7.51 -10.29 -3.64
N ARG A 49 -7.89 -11.22 -4.53
CA ARG A 49 -8.48 -12.53 -4.24
C ARG A 49 -7.81 -13.61 -5.06
N ASP A 50 -7.73 -14.80 -4.51
CA ASP A 50 -7.22 -15.95 -5.26
C ASP A 50 -8.34 -16.54 -6.13
N VAL A 51 -8.02 -16.84 -7.39
CA VAL A 51 -8.94 -17.42 -8.37
C VAL A 51 -8.43 -18.80 -8.74
N GLU A 52 -9.30 -19.81 -8.59
CA GLU A 52 -9.01 -21.19 -8.98
C GLU A 52 -9.09 -21.32 -10.51
N SER A 53 -8.04 -21.87 -11.10
CA SER A 53 -7.96 -22.23 -12.51
C SER A 53 -8.60 -23.59 -12.78
N GLU A 54 -8.85 -23.91 -14.05
CA GLU A 54 -9.42 -25.21 -14.44
C GLU A 54 -8.57 -26.42 -14.02
N ASP A 55 -7.26 -26.21 -13.87
CA ASP A 55 -6.30 -27.24 -13.46
C ASP A 55 -6.20 -27.41 -11.92
N GLY A 56 -6.97 -26.62 -11.16
CA GLY A 56 -7.02 -26.65 -9.70
C GLY A 56 -5.91 -25.85 -9.00
N ASP A 57 -5.07 -25.16 -9.77
CA ASP A 57 -4.13 -24.17 -9.23
C ASP A 57 -4.87 -22.87 -8.90
N SER A 58 -4.48 -22.19 -7.83
CA SER A 58 -5.05 -20.91 -7.42
C SER A 58 -4.05 -19.78 -7.59
N TYR A 59 -4.47 -18.68 -8.23
CA TYR A 59 -3.61 -17.53 -8.49
C TYR A 59 -4.27 -16.22 -8.05
N PRO A 60 -3.53 -15.29 -7.44
CA PRO A 60 -4.08 -14.00 -7.05
C PRO A 60 -4.51 -13.19 -8.29
N GLN A 61 -5.67 -12.56 -8.21
CA GLN A 61 -6.17 -11.61 -9.20
C GLN A 61 -6.70 -10.36 -8.50
N ILE A 62 -6.64 -9.24 -9.22
CA ILE A 62 -7.14 -7.96 -8.75
C ILE A 62 -8.59 -7.81 -9.19
N PHE A 63 -9.43 -7.41 -8.24
CA PHE A 63 -10.83 -7.10 -8.42
C PHE A 63 -11.09 -5.64 -8.07
N VAL A 64 -12.13 -5.06 -8.65
CA VAL A 64 -12.65 -3.73 -8.31
C VAL A 64 -14.13 -3.84 -7.97
N ALA A 65 -14.57 -3.16 -6.91
CA ALA A 65 -15.98 -3.10 -6.51
C ALA A 65 -16.35 -1.74 -5.87
N PRO A 66 -17.63 -1.35 -5.92
CA PRO A 66 -18.16 -0.35 -4.99
C PRO A 66 -17.88 -0.76 -3.54
N PHE A 67 -17.41 0.19 -2.73
CA PHE A 67 -17.06 -0.08 -1.34
C PHE A 67 -18.29 -0.47 -0.49
N ASP A 68 -19.48 0.02 -0.85
CA ASP A 68 -20.74 -0.32 -0.20
C ASP A 68 -21.41 -1.60 -0.77
N ASP A 69 -20.84 -2.18 -1.83
CA ASP A 69 -21.32 -3.42 -2.45
C ASP A 69 -20.14 -4.24 -3.01
N ILE A 70 -19.30 -4.77 -2.09
CA ILE A 70 -18.13 -5.58 -2.45
C ILE A 70 -18.53 -6.85 -3.22
N GLY A 71 -19.76 -7.33 -3.06
CA GLY A 71 -20.30 -8.47 -3.80
C GLY A 71 -20.47 -8.21 -5.30
N ALA A 72 -20.55 -6.94 -5.73
CA ALA A 72 -20.60 -6.54 -7.13
C ALA A 72 -19.21 -6.47 -7.80
N ALA A 73 -18.20 -7.10 -7.20
CA ALA A 73 -16.84 -7.10 -7.71
C ALA A 73 -16.71 -7.63 -9.13
N ARG A 74 -15.86 -6.97 -9.91
CA ARG A 74 -15.40 -7.43 -11.22
C ARG A 74 -13.90 -7.67 -11.19
N GLN A 75 -13.45 -8.75 -11.81
CA GLN A 75 -12.04 -9.00 -12.03
C GLN A 75 -11.49 -8.00 -13.05
N VAL A 76 -10.29 -7.47 -12.80
CA VAL A 76 -9.65 -6.47 -13.69
C VAL A 76 -8.31 -6.93 -14.26
N THR A 77 -7.66 -7.91 -13.63
CA THR A 77 -6.49 -8.59 -14.20
C THR A 77 -6.84 -10.01 -14.62
N ASP A 78 -6.23 -10.49 -15.69
CA ASP A 78 -6.24 -11.91 -16.06
C ASP A 78 -4.83 -12.31 -16.47
N LEU A 79 -3.94 -12.29 -15.46
CA LEU A 79 -2.51 -12.56 -15.61
C LEU A 79 -2.16 -13.74 -14.71
N PRO A 80 -2.10 -14.98 -15.24
CA PRO A 80 -1.72 -16.16 -14.46
C PRO A 80 -0.28 -15.99 -13.95
N ALA A 81 -0.14 -15.78 -12.65
CA ALA A 81 1.12 -15.41 -12.01
C ALA A 81 1.06 -15.80 -10.54
N SER A 82 2.19 -16.19 -9.94
CA SER A 82 2.21 -16.49 -8.49
C SER A 82 2.19 -15.23 -7.63
N ARG A 83 2.45 -14.06 -8.22
CA ARG A 83 2.29 -12.74 -7.63
C ARG A 83 1.52 -11.85 -8.58
N ASN A 84 0.43 -11.29 -8.09
CA ASN A 84 -0.40 -10.35 -8.82
C ASN A 84 -1.26 -9.55 -7.83
N GLY A 85 -0.79 -8.38 -7.41
CA GLY A 85 -1.40 -7.64 -6.30
C GLY A 85 -0.77 -6.29 -6.02
N GLN A 86 -0.92 -5.80 -4.81
CA GLN A 86 -0.47 -4.49 -4.31
C GLN A 86 -1.02 -3.34 -5.16
N PRO A 87 -2.35 -3.30 -5.38
CA PRO A 87 -2.95 -2.31 -6.26
C PRO A 87 -2.77 -0.89 -5.71
N SER A 88 -2.54 0.06 -6.60
CA SER A 88 -2.52 1.49 -6.32
C SER A 88 -3.23 2.25 -7.43
N TRP A 89 -4.20 3.08 -7.04
CA TRP A 89 -5.02 3.81 -7.98
C TRP A 89 -4.33 5.05 -8.55
N SER A 90 -4.47 5.22 -9.85
CA SER A 90 -4.29 6.52 -10.49
C SER A 90 -5.24 7.58 -9.88
N PRO A 91 -4.81 8.86 -9.75
CA PRO A 91 -5.63 9.95 -9.22
C PRO A 91 -6.85 10.26 -10.08
N GLU A 92 -6.85 9.88 -11.35
CA GLU A 92 -8.00 9.96 -12.25
C GLU A 92 -8.95 8.75 -12.16
N ALA A 93 -8.61 7.73 -11.36
CA ALA A 93 -9.37 6.48 -11.21
C ALA A 93 -9.56 5.70 -12.53
N ARG A 94 -8.62 5.80 -13.46
CA ARG A 94 -8.69 5.11 -14.78
C ARG A 94 -7.76 3.92 -14.92
N GLU A 95 -6.73 3.89 -14.09
CA GLU A 95 -5.68 2.88 -14.10
C GLU A 95 -5.35 2.44 -12.67
N LEU A 96 -4.87 1.20 -12.56
CA LEU A 96 -4.17 0.69 -11.38
C LEU A 96 -2.72 0.43 -11.73
N ALA A 97 -1.78 0.84 -10.89
CA ALA A 97 -0.48 0.20 -10.79
C ALA A 97 -0.56 -1.00 -9.85
N PHE A 98 0.18 -2.05 -10.13
CA PHE A 98 0.19 -3.27 -9.33
C PHE A 98 1.50 -4.04 -9.55
N VAL A 99 1.80 -5.01 -8.69
CA VAL A 99 2.94 -5.91 -8.85
C VAL A 99 2.48 -7.19 -9.53
N SER A 100 3.20 -7.64 -10.56
CA SER A 100 3.00 -8.95 -11.15
C SER A 100 4.33 -9.58 -11.56
N ASN A 101 4.40 -10.92 -11.48
CA ASN A 101 5.53 -11.70 -11.99
C ASN A 101 5.16 -12.55 -13.21
N HIS A 102 4.12 -12.17 -13.95
CA HIS A 102 3.61 -12.91 -15.10
C HIS A 102 4.64 -13.11 -16.22
N ASP A 103 5.59 -12.19 -16.40
CA ASP A 103 6.66 -12.28 -17.39
C ASP A 103 8.04 -12.67 -16.81
N GLY A 104 8.11 -13.02 -15.52
CA GLY A 104 9.34 -13.51 -14.89
C GLY A 104 9.51 -13.06 -13.44
N ILE A 105 10.23 -11.96 -13.24
CA ILE A 105 10.45 -11.38 -11.92
C ILE A 105 9.27 -10.46 -11.54
N GLU A 106 9.15 -10.11 -10.28
CA GLU A 106 8.13 -9.14 -9.85
C GLU A 106 8.48 -7.76 -10.40
N ASP A 107 7.58 -7.23 -11.22
CA ASP A 107 7.66 -5.88 -11.76
C ASP A 107 6.40 -5.10 -11.46
N ILE A 108 6.45 -3.79 -11.68
CA ILE A 108 5.29 -2.91 -11.59
C ILE A 108 4.61 -2.91 -12.95
N TRP A 109 3.35 -3.31 -12.96
CA TRP A 109 2.47 -3.28 -14.09
C TRP A 109 1.40 -2.22 -13.92
N THR A 110 0.82 -1.81 -15.04
CA THR A 110 -0.42 -1.01 -15.05
C THR A 110 -1.52 -1.76 -15.77
N VAL A 111 -2.77 -1.52 -15.35
CA VAL A 111 -3.98 -1.96 -16.06
C VAL A 111 -4.91 -0.79 -16.25
N ASN A 112 -5.37 -0.58 -17.48
CA ASN A 112 -6.42 0.38 -17.78
C ASN A 112 -7.80 -0.24 -17.46
N LEU A 113 -8.59 0.44 -16.63
CA LEU A 113 -9.83 -0.10 -16.10
C LEU A 113 -11.00 -0.11 -17.10
N ASP A 114 -10.91 0.68 -18.17
CA ASP A 114 -11.91 0.76 -19.24
C ASP A 114 -11.62 -0.28 -20.35
N THR A 115 -10.34 -0.46 -20.70
CA THR A 115 -9.94 -1.31 -21.84
C THR A 115 -9.38 -2.67 -21.43
N GLY A 116 -8.96 -2.83 -20.17
CA GLY A 116 -8.27 -4.02 -19.68
C GLY A 116 -6.83 -4.18 -20.18
N VAL A 117 -6.30 -3.20 -20.94
CA VAL A 117 -4.93 -3.28 -21.46
C VAL A 117 -3.93 -3.14 -20.33
N THR A 118 -2.91 -3.99 -20.34
CA THR A 118 -1.83 -4.01 -19.35
C THR A 118 -0.46 -3.68 -19.96
N TYR A 119 0.40 -3.03 -19.17
CA TYR A 119 1.77 -2.70 -19.56
C TYR A 119 2.73 -2.95 -18.39
N ASN A 120 3.89 -3.53 -18.68
CA ASN A 120 4.99 -3.60 -17.72
C ASN A 120 5.73 -2.24 -17.70
N VAL A 121 5.95 -1.67 -16.52
CA VAL A 121 6.51 -0.33 -16.28
C VAL A 121 7.95 -0.41 -15.76
N THR A 122 8.32 -1.47 -15.05
CA THR A 122 9.70 -1.72 -14.64
C THR A 122 10.20 -2.95 -15.38
N GLN A 123 11.35 -2.88 -16.05
CA GLN A 123 11.92 -4.02 -16.78
C GLN A 123 13.36 -4.27 -16.34
N GLY A 124 13.60 -4.07 -15.04
CA GLY A 124 14.91 -4.20 -14.43
C GLY A 124 15.36 -5.66 -14.30
N GLU A 125 16.58 -5.86 -13.82
CA GLU A 125 17.08 -7.20 -13.48
C GLU A 125 16.68 -7.65 -12.07
N THR A 126 16.05 -6.76 -11.28
CA THR A 126 15.72 -6.98 -9.88
C THR A 126 14.26 -6.69 -9.57
N PRO A 127 13.66 -7.35 -8.56
CA PRO A 127 12.25 -7.17 -8.22
C PRO A 127 11.87 -5.73 -7.86
N SER A 128 10.72 -5.29 -8.37
CA SER A 128 10.05 -4.04 -8.02
C SER A 128 8.69 -4.33 -7.35
N ARG A 129 8.42 -3.68 -6.21
CA ARG A 129 7.27 -3.97 -5.34
C ARG A 129 6.64 -2.69 -4.77
N GLN A 130 5.45 -2.85 -4.19
CA GLN A 130 4.76 -1.83 -3.38
C GLN A 130 4.60 -0.48 -4.09
N PRO A 131 4.03 -0.44 -5.30
CA PRO A 131 3.79 0.81 -6.00
C PRO A 131 2.77 1.66 -5.22
N ALA A 132 3.01 2.97 -5.17
CA ALA A 132 2.04 3.95 -4.73
C ALA A 132 2.01 5.12 -5.73
N TRP A 133 0.91 5.24 -6.48
CA TRP A 133 0.65 6.41 -7.32
C TRP A 133 0.53 7.66 -6.45
N ARG A 134 1.13 8.75 -6.91
CA ARG A 134 1.04 10.04 -6.26
C ARG A 134 -0.40 10.57 -6.40
N PRO A 135 -1.11 10.85 -5.29
CA PRO A 135 -2.54 11.13 -5.30
C PRO A 135 -2.86 12.59 -5.68
N LEU A 136 -2.34 13.04 -6.82
CA LEU A 136 -2.54 14.40 -7.36
C LEU A 136 -3.05 14.31 -8.80
N LEU A 137 -4.22 14.90 -9.08
CA LEU A 137 -4.75 14.96 -10.44
C LEU A 137 -3.72 15.50 -11.43
N GLY A 138 -3.54 14.80 -12.54
CA GLY A 138 -2.55 15.05 -13.59
C GLY A 138 -1.16 14.47 -13.32
N SER A 139 -0.91 13.93 -12.12
CA SER A 139 0.34 13.24 -11.80
C SER A 139 0.34 11.83 -12.36
N ARG A 140 1.51 11.42 -12.88
CA ARG A 140 1.80 10.05 -13.33
C ARG A 140 2.93 9.41 -12.51
N GLU A 141 3.32 10.07 -11.42
CA GLU A 141 4.42 9.61 -10.58
C GLU A 141 4.00 8.43 -9.70
N VAL A 142 4.85 7.42 -9.65
CA VAL A 142 4.72 6.24 -8.78
C VAL A 142 5.99 6.11 -7.96
N VAL A 143 5.82 6.11 -6.63
CA VAL A 143 6.89 5.69 -5.72
C VAL A 143 6.80 4.18 -5.55
N TYR A 144 7.94 3.51 -5.45
CA TYR A 144 7.98 2.06 -5.30
C TYR A 144 9.26 1.58 -4.63
N THR A 145 9.26 0.33 -4.21
CA THR A 145 10.42 -0.38 -3.64
C THR A 145 11.10 -1.18 -4.75
N ALA A 146 12.42 -1.07 -4.91
CA ALA A 146 13.19 -1.96 -5.78
C ALA A 146 14.39 -2.56 -5.03
N GLU A 147 14.74 -3.80 -5.37
CA GLU A 147 15.92 -4.46 -4.81
C GLU A 147 17.21 -3.93 -5.48
N THR A 148 18.22 -3.67 -4.66
CA THR A 148 19.55 -3.22 -5.09
C THR A 148 20.65 -4.10 -4.50
N SER A 149 21.90 -3.88 -4.91
CA SER A 149 23.06 -4.60 -4.34
C SER A 149 23.27 -4.39 -2.84
N ILE A 150 22.57 -3.41 -2.24
CA ILE A 150 22.60 -3.14 -0.79
C ILE A 150 21.26 -3.44 -0.11
N GLY A 151 20.33 -4.14 -0.75
CA GLY A 151 18.98 -4.38 -0.22
C GLY A 151 17.93 -3.47 -0.86
N PHE A 152 16.75 -3.39 -0.25
CA PHE A 152 15.62 -2.64 -0.81
C PHE A 152 15.79 -1.13 -0.68
N GLU A 153 15.37 -0.40 -1.71
CA GLU A 153 15.43 1.05 -1.77
C GLU A 153 14.20 1.63 -2.45
N LEU A 154 13.92 2.90 -2.18
CA LEU A 154 12.79 3.61 -2.75
C LEU A 154 13.20 4.35 -4.01
N PHE A 155 12.36 4.22 -5.03
CA PHE A 155 12.49 4.90 -6.30
C PHE A 155 11.19 5.61 -6.64
N VAL A 156 11.26 6.61 -7.50
CA VAL A 156 10.10 7.22 -8.14
C VAL A 156 10.29 7.23 -9.64
N LEU A 157 9.23 6.94 -10.38
CA LEU A 157 9.19 7.02 -11.84
C LEU A 157 7.94 7.78 -12.29
N ASP A 158 7.96 8.29 -13.52
CA ASP A 158 6.84 8.91 -14.22
C ASP A 158 6.33 7.90 -15.27
N ILE A 159 5.11 7.39 -15.11
CA ILE A 159 4.50 6.45 -16.05
C ILE A 159 4.01 7.22 -17.28
N ARG A 160 4.79 7.21 -18.36
CA ARG A 160 4.34 7.73 -19.66
C ARG A 160 3.78 6.61 -20.53
N ASP A 161 2.96 7.02 -21.49
CA ASP A 161 2.20 6.13 -22.38
C ASP A 161 3.11 5.04 -22.99
N GLU A 162 2.55 3.85 -23.22
CA GLU A 162 3.12 2.74 -24.02
C GLU A 162 4.35 1.99 -23.45
N GLY A 163 4.41 1.74 -22.13
CA GLY A 163 5.40 0.80 -21.57
C GLY A 163 6.86 1.22 -21.78
N VAL A 164 7.10 2.53 -21.93
CA VAL A 164 8.44 3.10 -22.05
C VAL A 164 8.88 3.56 -20.66
N GLU A 165 9.92 2.90 -20.13
CA GLU A 165 10.61 3.36 -18.92
C GLU A 165 11.15 4.78 -19.15
N VAL A 166 10.76 5.73 -18.31
CA VAL A 166 11.11 7.16 -18.45
C VAL A 166 12.28 7.57 -17.55
N GLU A 167 13.00 6.59 -16.99
CA GLU A 167 14.07 6.73 -15.99
C GLU A 167 13.55 6.84 -14.55
N SER A 168 13.88 5.85 -13.73
CA SER A 168 13.60 5.86 -12.29
C SER A 168 14.63 6.66 -11.51
N ARG A 169 14.14 7.52 -10.61
CA ARG A 169 14.97 8.31 -9.69
C ARG A 169 14.97 7.69 -8.30
N ARG A 170 16.15 7.35 -7.78
CA ARG A 170 16.33 6.83 -6.42
C ARG A 170 16.10 7.91 -5.36
N LEU A 171 15.33 7.60 -4.31
CA LEU A 171 14.99 8.50 -3.20
C LEU A 171 15.81 8.22 -1.93
N THR A 172 16.26 6.98 -1.74
CA THR A 172 16.99 6.53 -0.54
C THR A 172 18.31 5.87 -0.92
N VAL A 173 19.34 5.99 -0.09
CA VAL A 173 20.72 5.53 -0.39
C VAL A 173 21.36 4.74 0.76
N ARG A 174 20.52 4.09 1.55
CA ARG A 174 20.92 3.26 2.70
C ARG A 174 20.12 1.96 2.62
N PRO A 175 20.70 0.80 2.98
CA PRO A 175 20.00 -0.47 2.85
C PRO A 175 18.59 -0.46 3.47
N ASN A 176 17.71 -1.31 2.92
CA ASN A 176 16.44 -1.73 3.50
C ASN A 176 15.42 -0.61 3.78
N ASN A 177 15.05 0.13 2.74
CA ASN A 177 13.87 1.02 2.75
C ASN A 177 12.77 0.46 1.84
N TYR A 178 11.54 0.40 2.35
CA TYR A 178 10.42 -0.23 1.64
C TYR A 178 9.05 0.28 2.11
N ALA A 179 7.97 -0.24 1.53
CA ALA A 179 6.57 0.12 1.78
C ALA A 179 6.29 1.63 1.73
N PRO A 180 6.65 2.33 0.64
CA PRO A 180 6.40 3.76 0.53
C PRO A 180 4.90 4.06 0.39
N SER A 181 4.44 5.15 1.00
CA SER A 181 3.10 5.68 0.75
C SER A 181 3.08 7.20 0.78
N TRP A 182 2.34 7.79 -0.15
CA TRP A 182 2.17 9.24 -0.23
C TRP A 182 1.19 9.76 0.83
N ASN A 183 1.41 10.97 1.31
CA ASN A 183 0.36 11.72 1.97
C ASN A 183 -0.67 12.27 0.97
N ALA A 184 -1.84 12.69 1.45
CA ALA A 184 -2.98 13.09 0.61
C ALA A 184 -2.71 14.27 -0.35
N ASN A 185 -1.67 15.08 -0.10
CA ASN A 185 -1.29 16.18 -0.98
C ASN A 185 -0.05 15.88 -1.85
N GLY A 186 0.46 14.65 -1.81
CA GLY A 186 1.60 14.19 -2.59
C GLY A 186 2.92 14.90 -2.29
N GLN A 187 3.07 15.58 -1.16
CA GLN A 187 4.30 16.31 -0.81
C GLN A 187 5.24 15.52 0.08
N ARG A 188 4.73 14.48 0.75
CA ARG A 188 5.50 13.65 1.68
C ARG A 188 5.23 12.18 1.49
N ILE A 189 6.19 11.37 1.88
CA ILE A 189 6.15 9.91 1.80
C ILE A 189 6.42 9.33 3.18
N THR A 190 5.58 8.40 3.65
CA THR A 190 5.91 7.43 4.71
C THR A 190 6.64 6.24 4.11
N PHE A 191 7.55 5.65 4.86
CA PHE A 191 8.23 4.42 4.48
C PHE A 191 8.77 3.70 5.71
N LEU A 192 9.17 2.44 5.52
CA LEU A 192 9.81 1.62 6.54
C LEU A 192 11.32 1.60 6.32
N SER A 193 12.09 1.66 7.40
CA SER A 193 13.55 1.49 7.36
C SER A 193 14.08 0.89 8.65
N ASP A 194 15.05 -0.01 8.52
CA ASP A 194 15.72 -0.68 9.65
C ASP A 194 16.89 0.14 10.24
N ARG A 195 17.22 1.29 9.64
CA ARG A 195 18.37 2.11 10.04
C ARG A 195 18.31 2.68 11.47
N GLY A 196 17.17 2.54 12.15
CA GLY A 196 16.88 3.12 13.46
C GLY A 196 16.97 2.16 14.65
N SER A 197 16.70 0.87 14.44
CA SER A 197 16.38 -0.08 15.51
C SER A 197 16.98 -1.50 15.34
N GLY A 198 18.01 -1.68 14.51
CA GLY A 198 18.64 -2.99 14.31
C GLY A 198 18.13 -3.64 13.02
N ASP A 199 17.69 -4.90 13.08
CA ASP A 199 17.18 -5.64 11.90
C ASP A 199 15.66 -5.45 11.69
N ASN A 200 14.97 -4.72 12.58
CA ASN A 200 13.54 -4.44 12.49
C ASN A 200 13.27 -3.05 11.91
N ALA A 201 12.17 -2.89 11.18
CA ALA A 201 11.85 -1.61 10.57
C ALA A 201 11.02 -0.68 11.47
N ASP A 202 11.42 0.59 11.47
CA ASP A 202 10.64 1.70 12.01
C ASP A 202 9.97 2.50 10.89
N VAL A 203 8.97 3.30 11.25
CA VAL A 203 8.35 4.28 10.37
C VAL A 203 9.21 5.53 10.26
N TYR A 204 9.52 5.87 9.01
CA TYR A 204 10.14 7.13 8.61
C TYR A 204 9.23 7.92 7.69
N ILE A 205 9.52 9.21 7.59
CA ILE A 205 8.93 10.11 6.59
C ILE A 205 9.98 10.96 5.91
N MET A 206 9.68 11.37 4.68
CA MET A 206 10.52 12.23 3.86
C MET A 206 9.67 13.14 2.97
N ASP A 207 10.30 14.17 2.40
CA ASP A 207 9.69 14.97 1.34
C ASP A 207 9.67 14.19 0.01
N ALA A 208 8.79 14.60 -0.91
CA ALA A 208 8.58 13.95 -2.22
C ALA A 208 9.84 13.81 -3.09
N ASP A 209 10.85 14.66 -2.86
CA ASP A 209 12.12 14.62 -3.56
C ASP A 209 13.14 13.67 -2.91
N GLY A 210 12.83 13.09 -1.74
CA GLY A 210 13.72 12.23 -0.94
C GLY A 210 14.46 12.96 0.18
N GLY A 211 14.28 14.28 0.31
CA GLY A 211 14.84 15.12 1.36
C GLY A 211 14.13 14.98 2.71
N ASP A 212 14.65 15.67 3.74
CA ASP A 212 14.07 15.75 5.11
C ASP A 212 13.67 14.40 5.72
N GLN A 213 14.52 13.38 5.54
CA GLN A 213 14.22 12.05 6.07
C GLN A 213 14.31 12.04 7.61
N ARG A 214 13.20 11.68 8.28
CA ARG A 214 13.09 11.72 9.74
C ARG A 214 12.40 10.48 10.28
N LEU A 215 12.93 9.99 11.41
CA LEU A 215 12.36 8.88 12.18
C LEU A 215 11.08 9.35 12.88
N VAL A 216 10.04 8.51 12.86
CA VAL A 216 8.74 8.79 13.49
C VAL A 216 8.51 7.87 14.68
N THR A 217 8.66 6.57 14.48
CA THR A 217 8.57 5.58 15.56
C THR A 217 9.95 5.19 16.03
N ARG A 218 10.11 4.89 17.31
CA ARG A 218 11.29 4.20 17.80
C ARG A 218 10.79 3.17 18.78
N ASP A 219 11.14 1.92 18.53
CA ASP A 219 10.92 0.86 19.49
C ASP A 219 12.25 0.35 20.04
N ASP A 220 12.28 0.09 21.35
CA ASP A 220 13.46 -0.40 22.07
C ASP A 220 13.33 -1.91 22.39
N GLY A 221 12.34 -2.62 21.83
CA GLY A 221 11.87 -3.94 22.27
C GLY A 221 11.68 -4.97 21.16
N ASP A 222 12.47 -4.88 20.08
CA ASP A 222 12.46 -5.79 18.93
C ASP A 222 11.11 -5.84 18.17
N ALA A 223 10.29 -4.79 18.24
CA ALA A 223 9.08 -4.69 17.43
C ALA A 223 9.36 -4.36 15.96
N GLU A 224 8.46 -4.79 15.08
CA GLU A 224 8.46 -4.46 13.66
C GLU A 224 7.25 -3.58 13.34
N ASP A 225 7.48 -2.47 12.63
CA ASP A 225 6.42 -1.63 12.08
C ASP A 225 6.13 -1.98 10.62
N ARG A 226 4.86 -1.89 10.23
CA ARG A 226 4.37 -2.27 8.90
C ARG A 226 3.34 -1.28 8.35
N SER A 227 3.20 -1.23 7.03
CA SER A 227 2.14 -0.53 6.30
C SER A 227 1.85 0.91 6.77
N PRO A 228 2.84 1.82 6.86
CA PRO A 228 2.62 3.17 7.36
C PRO A 228 1.88 4.05 6.34
N HIS A 229 0.82 4.74 6.80
CA HIS A 229 -0.01 5.61 5.95
C HIS A 229 -0.39 6.89 6.68
N PHE A 230 -0.24 8.05 6.02
CA PHE A 230 -0.81 9.28 6.56
C PHE A 230 -2.34 9.22 6.59
N SER A 231 -2.91 9.75 7.67
CA SER A 231 -4.32 10.15 7.70
C SER A 231 -4.60 11.23 6.63
N PRO A 232 -5.83 11.32 6.08
CA PRO A 232 -6.13 12.27 5.01
C PRO A 232 -5.88 13.74 5.37
N ASP A 233 -6.03 14.10 6.64
CA ASP A 233 -5.75 15.45 7.16
C ASP A 233 -4.28 15.67 7.57
N GLY A 234 -3.44 14.63 7.49
CA GLY A 234 -2.03 14.65 7.83
C GLY A 234 -1.71 14.77 9.32
N ARG A 235 -2.71 14.73 10.22
CA ARG A 235 -2.50 14.90 11.67
C ARG A 235 -1.88 13.67 12.33
N TYR A 236 -2.09 12.50 11.73
CA TYR A 236 -1.60 11.22 12.21
C TYR A 236 -1.02 10.39 11.07
N ILE A 237 -0.18 9.43 11.43
CA ILE A 237 0.25 8.29 10.62
C ILE A 237 -0.33 7.05 11.28
N ALA A 238 -1.11 6.26 10.55
CA ALA A 238 -1.46 4.91 10.97
C ALA A 238 -0.37 3.94 10.52
N PHE A 239 -0.12 2.92 11.32
CA PHE A 239 0.81 1.84 10.98
C PHE A 239 0.42 0.59 11.77
N ILE A 240 0.94 -0.56 11.38
CA ILE A 240 0.75 -1.84 12.03
C ILE A 240 2.00 -2.17 12.84
N SER A 241 1.86 -2.72 14.04
CA SER A 241 3.02 -3.05 14.89
C SER A 241 2.74 -4.13 15.91
N ASN A 242 3.76 -4.88 16.29
CA ASN A 242 3.74 -5.85 17.40
C ASN A 242 4.40 -5.31 18.68
N ARG A 243 4.53 -4.00 18.83
CA ARG A 243 5.18 -3.35 20.00
C ARG A 243 4.62 -3.67 21.40
N LEU A 244 3.43 -4.26 21.50
CA LEU A 244 2.81 -4.63 22.79
C LEU A 244 2.51 -6.14 22.91
N GLY A 245 3.11 -6.99 22.07
CA GLY A 245 2.94 -8.44 22.14
C GLY A 245 3.37 -9.15 20.86
N GLU A 246 3.07 -10.43 20.71
CA GLU A 246 3.46 -11.15 19.48
C GLU A 246 2.56 -10.81 18.28
N ARG A 247 1.40 -10.19 18.54
CA ARG A 247 0.39 -9.85 17.51
C ARG A 247 0.58 -8.47 16.91
N PHE A 248 0.24 -8.35 15.63
CA PHE A 248 0.24 -7.10 14.88
C PHE A 248 -1.09 -6.35 15.01
N ASP A 249 -1.05 -5.17 15.63
CA ASP A 249 -2.20 -4.29 15.80
C ASP A 249 -2.05 -2.99 15.02
N VAL A 250 -3.16 -2.29 14.81
CA VAL A 250 -3.17 -0.96 14.21
C VAL A 250 -2.92 0.09 15.29
N TYR A 251 -1.99 1.00 15.00
CA TYR A 251 -1.63 2.14 15.85
C TYR A 251 -1.75 3.45 15.07
N LEU A 252 -1.85 4.55 15.81
CA LEU A 252 -1.68 5.91 15.32
C LEU A 252 -0.51 6.56 16.02
N ILE A 253 0.28 7.32 15.25
CA ILE A 253 1.30 8.21 15.78
C ILE A 253 1.19 9.61 15.17
N SER A 254 1.44 10.66 15.95
CA SER A 254 1.65 11.99 15.38
C SER A 254 2.91 12.02 14.50
N PRO A 255 2.97 12.81 13.41
CA PRO A 255 4.14 12.85 12.53
C PRO A 255 5.44 13.29 13.22
N ASP A 256 5.38 13.88 14.41
CA ASP A 256 6.54 14.24 15.23
C ASP A 256 6.92 13.17 16.29
N GLY A 257 6.20 12.05 16.31
CA GLY A 257 6.42 10.93 17.24
C GLY A 257 5.78 11.11 18.63
N SER A 258 5.15 12.25 18.93
CA SER A 258 4.82 12.62 20.32
C SER A 258 3.55 11.98 20.89
N VAL A 259 2.62 11.54 20.05
CA VAL A 259 1.34 10.96 20.47
C VAL A 259 1.19 9.60 19.82
N LEU A 260 1.30 8.53 20.60
CA LEU A 260 1.13 7.14 20.16
C LEU A 260 -0.13 6.53 20.80
N ASN A 261 -1.01 5.96 19.99
CA ASN A 261 -2.22 5.26 20.45
C ASN A 261 -2.39 3.94 19.71
N ARG A 262 -2.74 2.88 20.43
CA ARG A 262 -3.21 1.61 19.84
C ARG A 262 -4.71 1.72 19.52
N LEU A 263 -5.12 1.25 18.34
CA LEU A 263 -6.52 1.27 17.90
C LEU A 263 -7.21 -0.10 17.98
N THR A 264 -6.45 -1.19 17.83
CA THR A 264 -6.99 -2.56 17.88
C THR A 264 -6.35 -3.34 19.02
N GLU A 265 -7.14 -4.18 19.68
CA GLU A 265 -6.68 -5.16 20.67
C GLU A 265 -7.50 -6.44 20.48
N ARG A 266 -7.17 -7.26 19.48
CA ARG A 266 -7.98 -8.45 19.14
C ARG A 266 -7.14 -9.69 18.80
N ASP A 267 -7.82 -10.83 18.72
CA ASP A 267 -7.24 -12.11 18.32
C ASP A 267 -7.17 -12.22 16.78
N ALA A 268 -6.42 -11.30 16.18
CA ALA A 268 -6.09 -11.33 14.75
C ALA A 268 -4.89 -10.45 14.44
N ASP A 269 -4.08 -10.87 13.47
CA ASP A 269 -2.91 -10.14 13.00
C ASP A 269 -3.28 -9.21 11.85
N ALA A 270 -3.14 -7.90 12.05
CA ALA A 270 -3.25 -6.92 10.98
C ALA A 270 -2.10 -7.09 9.98
N ILE A 271 -2.42 -7.05 8.68
CA ILE A 271 -1.46 -7.32 7.59
C ILE A 271 -1.18 -6.04 6.81
N GLN A 272 -2.22 -5.40 6.29
CA GLN A 272 -2.15 -4.15 5.53
C GLN A 272 -3.19 -3.18 6.05
N LEU A 273 -2.91 -1.88 6.01
CA LEU A 273 -3.91 -0.83 6.24
C LEU A 273 -3.89 0.23 5.14
N VAL A 274 -5.05 0.84 4.90
CA VAL A 274 -5.21 2.02 4.04
C VAL A 274 -6.24 2.98 4.64
N TYR A 275 -6.07 4.27 4.38
CA TYR A 275 -7.09 5.26 4.71
C TYR A 275 -8.06 5.45 3.55
N GLN A 276 -9.35 5.57 3.87
CA GLN A 276 -10.31 6.12 2.92
C GLN A 276 -9.96 7.59 2.65
N PRO A 277 -9.76 7.98 1.38
CA PRO A 277 -9.52 9.36 1.00
C PRO A 277 -10.68 10.25 1.44
N VAL A 278 -10.38 11.53 1.69
CA VAL A 278 -11.38 12.56 1.87
C VAL A 278 -11.22 13.52 0.71
N LEU A 279 -12.28 13.73 -0.08
CA LEU A 279 -12.30 14.71 -1.16
C LEU A 279 -12.13 16.11 -0.55
N PHE A 280 -10.89 16.59 -0.50
CA PHE A 280 -10.63 18.01 -0.35
C PHE A 280 -10.82 18.64 -1.73
N TYR A 281 -12.07 18.92 -2.10
CA TYR A 281 -12.30 19.93 -3.13
C TYR A 281 -11.68 21.23 -2.60
N ARG A 282 -10.44 21.52 -3.00
CA ARG A 282 -9.95 22.90 -3.00
C ARG A 282 -10.78 23.62 -4.05
N LEU A 283 -11.93 24.14 -3.64
CA LEU A 283 -12.53 25.30 -4.27
C LEU A 283 -11.51 26.44 -4.10
N SER A 284 -10.60 26.53 -5.06
CA SER A 284 -9.75 27.70 -5.23
C SER A 284 -10.61 28.69 -6.01
N ASN A 285 -11.03 29.76 -5.33
CA ASN A 285 -11.60 30.95 -5.97
C ASN A 285 -10.60 31.60 -6.93
#